data_AF-A0A1M4VR35-F1
#
_entry.id   AF-A0A1M4VR35-F1
#
_cell.length_a   1.000
_cell.length_b   1.000
_cell.length_c   1.000
_cell.angle_alpha   90.00
_cell.angle_beta   90.00
_cell.angle_gamma   90.00
#
_symmetry.space_group_name_H-M   'P 1'
#
loop_
_entity.id
_entity.type
_entity.pdbx_description
1 polymer ?
#
loop_
_entity_poly.entity_id
_entity_poly.type
_entity_poly.pdbx_seq_one_letter_code
_entity_poly.pdbx_strand_id
1 'polypeptide(L)'
;MKKFLLLLGICSVSSAYAQGGMLIIQNFTTNYDFRGAIFASNNAGGCYPVVANQNPDAIVVPAGATAKYENYRDQYSSSAFPVTSWNVNLGPGSTVLPRLWSHPSLIPGGVISNNTKWSMSKFQMFHAGTSVPETYFNGNIGETAAPCSTVPNVINTAWGNAKWFTITAGTDVYTYLVIQ
;
A
#
# COMPACT_ATOMS: atom_id res chain seq x y z
N MET A 1 25.41 -42.71 -4.61
CA MET A 1 25.64 -41.31 -4.25
C MET A 1 24.34 -40.52 -4.42
N LYS A 2 23.45 -40.56 -3.42
CA LYS A 2 22.07 -40.00 -3.46
C LYS A 2 21.92 -38.69 -2.66
N LYS A 3 23.02 -37.95 -2.43
CA LYS A 3 23.04 -36.83 -1.47
C LYS A 3 23.08 -35.42 -2.10
N PHE A 4 23.14 -35.31 -3.43
CA PHE A 4 23.24 -33.99 -4.09
C PHE A 4 21.90 -33.33 -4.45
N LEU A 5 20.80 -34.09 -4.48
CA LEU A 5 19.47 -33.54 -4.81
C LEU A 5 18.79 -32.83 -3.63
N LEU A 6 19.34 -32.91 -2.41
CA LEU A 6 18.76 -32.26 -1.24
C LEU A 6 19.19 -30.79 -1.09
N LEU A 7 20.29 -30.37 -1.74
CA LEU A 7 20.82 -29.01 -1.57
C LEU A 7 20.17 -27.98 -2.52
N LEU A 8 19.47 -28.42 -3.55
CA LEU A 8 18.73 -27.55 -4.49
C LEU A 8 17.27 -27.30 -4.08
N GLY A 9 16.79 -27.97 -3.02
CA GLY A 9 15.40 -27.84 -2.54
C GLY A 9 15.16 -26.73 -1.50
N ILE A 10 16.21 -26.04 -1.04
CA ILE A 10 16.10 -25.00 0.01
C ILE A 10 16.03 -23.58 -0.58
N CYS A 11 16.27 -23.38 -1.88
CA CYS A 11 16.25 -22.05 -2.49
C CYS A 11 14.90 -21.65 -3.11
N SER A 12 13.85 -22.49 -3.06
CA SER A 12 12.62 -22.28 -3.85
C SER A 12 11.34 -22.06 -3.03
N VAL A 13 11.43 -21.70 -1.75
CA VAL A 13 10.26 -21.32 -0.94
C VAL A 13 10.56 -20.12 -0.06
N SER A 14 10.64 -18.94 -0.67
CA SER A 14 10.55 -17.66 0.07
C SER A 14 10.16 -16.48 -0.83
N SER A 15 9.41 -16.72 -1.91
CA SER A 15 8.72 -15.65 -2.65
C SER A 15 7.27 -15.47 -2.21
N ALA A 16 6.83 -16.14 -1.13
CA ALA A 16 5.54 -15.86 -0.53
C ALA A 16 5.62 -14.50 0.16
N TYR A 17 5.16 -13.48 -0.55
CA TYR A 17 4.97 -12.08 -0.17
C TYR A 17 6.23 -11.22 -0.08
N ALA A 18 6.72 -10.85 -1.25
CA ALA A 18 7.24 -9.49 -1.38
C ALA A 18 6.14 -8.49 -0.98
N GLN A 19 6.37 -7.73 0.10
CA GLN A 19 5.50 -6.67 0.58
C GLN A 19 4.10 -7.11 1.00
N GLY A 20 3.97 -7.97 2.03
CA GLY A 20 2.74 -8.12 2.84
C GLY A 20 1.40 -8.45 2.14
N GLY A 21 1.37 -8.67 0.82
CA GLY A 21 0.16 -8.86 0.02
C GLY A 21 -0.19 -7.69 -0.91
N MET A 22 -1.12 -7.92 -1.84
CA MET A 22 -1.59 -6.90 -2.78
C MET A 22 -2.49 -5.89 -2.07
N LEU A 23 -2.32 -4.60 -2.35
CA LEU A 23 -3.28 -3.56 -1.98
C LEU A 23 -4.27 -3.32 -3.12
N ILE A 24 -5.55 -3.24 -2.79
CA ILE A 24 -6.64 -2.96 -3.72
C ILE A 24 -7.40 -1.75 -3.19
N ILE A 25 -7.46 -0.67 -3.97
CA ILE A 25 -8.26 0.51 -3.64
C ILE A 25 -9.48 0.50 -4.55
N GLN A 26 -10.68 0.42 -3.98
CA GLN A 26 -11.94 0.42 -4.70
C GLN A 26 -12.71 1.69 -4.37
N ASN A 27 -12.86 2.57 -5.35
CA ASN A 27 -13.70 3.75 -5.22
C ASN A 27 -15.04 3.50 -5.90
N PHE A 28 -16.03 3.06 -5.13
CA PHE A 28 -17.39 2.81 -5.62
C PHE A 28 -18.29 4.04 -5.60
N THR A 29 -17.77 5.20 -5.17
CA THR A 29 -18.55 6.44 -5.23
C THR A 29 -18.78 6.84 -6.70
N THR A 30 -19.85 7.60 -6.94
CA THR A 30 -20.18 8.13 -8.28
C THR A 30 -19.79 9.58 -8.47
N ASN A 31 -19.57 10.32 -7.37
CA ASN A 31 -19.41 11.77 -7.39
C ASN A 31 -18.02 12.23 -6.94
N TYR A 32 -17.16 11.32 -6.46
CA TYR A 32 -15.90 11.70 -5.84
C TYR A 32 -14.71 10.85 -6.33
N ASP A 33 -13.61 11.51 -6.63
CA ASP A 33 -12.32 10.87 -6.85
C ASP A 33 -11.58 10.74 -5.51
N PHE A 34 -11.03 9.57 -5.25
CA PHE A 34 -10.06 9.40 -4.18
C PHE A 34 -8.75 10.04 -4.58
N ARG A 35 -8.17 10.86 -3.69
CA ARG A 35 -6.79 11.33 -3.80
C ARG A 35 -6.05 11.11 -2.50
N GLY A 36 -4.93 10.41 -2.54
CA GLY A 36 -4.21 10.12 -1.30
C GLY A 36 -2.82 9.56 -1.45
N ALA A 37 -2.19 9.37 -0.30
CA ALA A 37 -0.96 8.62 -0.17
C ALA A 37 -1.22 7.29 0.52
N ILE A 38 -0.58 6.23 0.03
CA ILE A 38 -0.58 4.91 0.66
C ILE A 38 0.77 4.68 1.33
N PHE A 39 0.72 4.00 2.46
CA PHE A 39 1.87 3.74 3.30
C PHE A 39 1.97 2.26 3.58
N ALA A 40 3.21 1.79 3.63
CA ALA A 40 3.57 0.49 4.15
C ALA A 40 4.61 0.68 5.25
N SER A 41 4.48 -0.09 6.32
CA SER A 41 5.38 -0.03 7.48
C SER A 41 5.87 -1.42 7.86
N ASN A 42 6.78 -1.50 8.82
CA ASN A 42 7.37 -2.76 9.25
C ASN A 42 6.30 -3.81 9.63
N ASN A 43 6.48 -5.05 9.16
CA ASN A 43 5.60 -6.18 9.46
C ASN A 43 5.98 -6.98 10.73
N ALA A 44 7.21 -6.82 11.24
CA ALA A 44 7.78 -7.55 12.39
C ALA A 44 7.79 -6.75 13.70
N GLY A 45 7.07 -5.62 13.75
CA GLY A 45 7.01 -4.72 14.90
C GLY A 45 7.89 -3.47 14.74
N GLY A 46 7.49 -2.40 15.42
CA GLY A 46 8.09 -1.08 15.22
C GLY A 46 7.63 -0.41 13.91
N CYS A 47 8.04 0.83 13.73
CA CYS A 47 7.47 1.67 12.68
C CYS A 47 8.24 1.58 11.35
N TYR A 48 9.56 1.40 11.43
CA TYR A 48 10.46 1.49 10.27
C TYR A 48 10.92 0.12 9.76
N PRO A 49 11.12 -0.07 8.44
CA PRO A 49 11.05 0.98 7.42
C PRO A 49 9.61 1.39 7.09
N VAL A 50 9.43 2.67 6.74
CA VAL A 50 8.18 3.22 6.19
C VAL A 50 8.41 3.53 4.73
N VAL A 51 7.46 3.11 3.90
CA VAL A 51 7.44 3.35 2.46
C VAL A 51 6.14 4.04 2.10
N ALA A 52 6.20 5.12 1.34
CA ALA A 52 5.02 5.86 0.89
C ALA A 52 5.22 6.40 -0.52
N ASN A 53 4.14 6.65 -1.26
CA ASN A 53 4.25 7.43 -2.50
C ASN A 53 4.54 8.91 -2.16
N GLN A 54 5.18 9.61 -3.10
CA GLN A 54 5.66 10.98 -2.90
C GLN A 54 4.51 11.99 -3.01
N ASN A 55 4.40 12.92 -2.05
CA ASN A 55 3.68 14.19 -2.25
C ASN A 55 4.58 15.08 -3.15
N PRO A 56 4.10 15.65 -4.27
CA PRO A 56 2.69 15.93 -4.63
C PRO A 56 1.94 14.84 -5.40
N ASP A 57 2.59 13.73 -5.76
CA ASP A 57 2.00 12.66 -6.57
C ASP A 57 1.08 11.75 -5.73
N ALA A 58 -0.04 12.33 -5.31
CA ALA A 58 -1.15 11.58 -4.73
C ALA A 58 -1.68 10.58 -5.76
N ILE A 59 -1.94 9.35 -5.30
CA ILE A 59 -2.69 8.37 -6.07
C ILE A 59 -4.09 8.94 -6.29
N VAL A 60 -4.52 8.98 -7.54
CA VAL A 60 -5.88 9.35 -7.92
C VAL A 60 -6.62 8.10 -8.37
N VAL A 61 -7.68 7.72 -7.67
CA VAL A 61 -8.60 6.65 -8.10
C VAL A 61 -9.94 7.29 -8.42
N PRO A 62 -10.30 7.41 -9.71
CA PRO A 62 -11.55 8.04 -10.12
C PRO A 62 -12.79 7.38 -9.52
N ALA A 63 -13.89 8.12 -9.47
CA ALA A 63 -15.21 7.58 -9.16
C ALA A 63 -15.50 6.32 -10.01
N GLY A 64 -15.96 5.24 -9.37
CA GLY A 64 -16.23 3.95 -10.00
C GLY A 64 -15.00 3.11 -10.38
N ALA A 65 -13.78 3.57 -10.12
CA ALA A 65 -12.56 2.87 -10.53
C ALA A 65 -11.95 2.00 -9.42
N THR A 66 -11.05 1.10 -9.82
CA THR A 66 -10.24 0.28 -8.91
C THR A 66 -8.77 0.38 -9.26
N ALA A 67 -7.94 0.62 -8.25
CA ALA A 67 -6.48 0.55 -8.34
C ALA A 67 -5.98 -0.73 -7.66
N LYS A 68 -4.93 -1.34 -8.22
CA LYS A 68 -4.26 -2.52 -7.66
C LYS A 68 -2.77 -2.24 -7.54
N TYR A 69 -2.18 -2.68 -6.45
CA TYR A 69 -0.75 -2.57 -6.19
C TYR A 69 -0.24 -3.91 -5.67
N GLU A 70 0.25 -4.74 -6.59
CA GLU A 70 0.75 -6.08 -6.30
C GLU A 70 1.94 -6.03 -5.34
N ASN A 71 2.88 -5.12 -5.60
CA ASN A 71 3.98 -4.71 -4.74
C ASN A 71 4.57 -3.40 -5.30
N TYR A 72 5.60 -2.83 -4.65
CA TYR A 72 6.23 -1.57 -5.05
C TYR A 72 6.70 -1.53 -6.51
N ARG A 73 7.17 -2.66 -7.04
CA ARG A 73 7.73 -2.78 -8.40
C ARG A 73 6.66 -3.09 -9.42
N ASP A 74 5.95 -4.20 -9.25
CA ASP A 74 5.15 -4.80 -10.32
C ASP A 74 3.93 -3.94 -10.66
N GLN A 75 3.41 -3.22 -9.66
CA GLN A 75 2.35 -2.21 -9.82
C GLN A 75 2.66 -1.18 -10.91
N TYR A 76 3.94 -0.91 -11.21
CA TYR A 76 4.31 0.04 -12.24
C TYR A 76 3.83 -0.38 -13.64
N SER A 77 3.72 -1.69 -13.88
CA SER A 77 3.29 -2.26 -15.15
C SER A 77 1.85 -2.78 -15.15
N SER A 78 1.28 -3.09 -13.99
CA SER A 78 -0.05 -3.71 -13.84
C SER A 78 -1.12 -2.74 -13.35
N SER A 79 -0.75 -1.70 -12.60
CA SER A 79 -1.71 -0.74 -12.06
C SER A 79 -2.12 0.27 -13.13
N ALA A 80 -3.41 0.61 -13.15
CA ALA A 80 -3.91 1.74 -13.93
C ALA A 80 -3.42 3.10 -13.37
N PHE A 81 -2.91 3.11 -12.13
CA PHE A 81 -2.47 4.30 -11.41
C PHE A 81 -1.07 4.09 -10.81
N PRO A 82 -0.04 3.92 -11.65
CA PRO A 82 1.26 3.47 -11.20
C PRO A 82 2.02 4.55 -10.42
N VAL A 83 2.82 4.12 -9.44
CA VAL A 83 3.75 4.95 -8.67
C VAL A 83 5.18 4.76 -9.23
N THR A 84 5.82 5.85 -9.65
CA THR A 84 7.18 5.83 -10.23
C THR A 84 8.27 5.77 -9.16
N SER A 85 8.03 6.37 -8.00
CA SER A 85 9.00 6.42 -6.90
C SER A 85 8.34 6.35 -5.54
N TRP A 86 9.04 5.68 -4.62
CA TRP A 86 8.63 5.46 -3.25
C TRP A 86 9.58 6.17 -2.29
N ASN A 87 9.02 7.00 -1.42
CA ASN A 87 9.73 7.61 -0.31
C ASN A 87 9.98 6.56 0.77
N VAL A 88 11.25 6.28 1.01
CA VAL A 88 11.69 5.32 2.02
C VAL A 88 12.28 6.04 3.20
N ASN A 89 11.75 5.76 4.39
CA ASN A 89 12.31 6.15 5.67
C ASN A 89 12.75 4.90 6.43
N LEU A 90 14.03 4.80 6.81
CA LEU A 90 14.59 3.60 7.43
C LEU A 90 14.63 3.68 8.97
N GLY A 91 14.37 4.85 9.55
CA GLY A 91 14.50 5.03 11.00
C GLY A 91 14.19 6.44 11.46
N PRO A 92 13.96 6.61 12.78
CA PRO A 92 13.73 7.93 13.36
C PRO A 92 14.94 8.84 13.12
N GLY A 93 14.71 10.06 12.65
CA GLY A 93 15.77 11.02 12.32
C GLY A 93 16.54 10.72 11.04
N SER A 94 16.22 9.63 10.32
CA SER A 94 16.86 9.33 9.03
C SER A 94 16.27 10.19 7.91
N THR A 95 17.11 10.54 6.93
CA THR A 95 16.66 11.24 5.73
C THR A 95 15.73 10.34 4.92
N VAL A 96 14.56 10.88 4.55
CA VAL A 96 13.65 10.21 3.62
C VAL A 96 14.28 10.23 2.23
N LEU A 97 14.52 9.05 1.67
CA LEU A 97 15.15 8.91 0.36
C LEU A 97 14.15 8.33 -0.65
N PRO A 98 13.85 9.05 -1.74
CA PRO A 98 13.04 8.49 -2.83
C PRO A 98 13.82 7.37 -3.51
N ARG A 99 13.14 6.26 -3.79
CA ARG A 99 13.66 5.13 -4.54
C ARG A 99 12.72 4.83 -5.69
N LEU A 100 13.26 4.65 -6.90
CA LEU A 100 12.46 4.23 -8.04
C LEU A 100 11.78 2.89 -7.75
N TRP A 101 10.61 2.67 -8.37
CA TRP A 101 9.85 1.40 -8.30
C TRP A 101 10.72 0.16 -8.57
N SER A 102 11.76 0.30 -9.39
CA SER A 102 12.70 -0.77 -9.78
C SER A 102 13.92 -0.92 -8.85
N HIS A 103 14.03 -0.12 -7.78
CA HIS A 103 15.19 -0.17 -6.89
C HIS A 103 15.31 -1.55 -6.20
N PRO A 104 16.51 -2.20 -6.15
CA PRO A 104 16.68 -3.57 -5.66
C PRO A 104 16.17 -3.86 -4.24
N SER A 105 16.01 -2.85 -3.39
CA SER A 105 15.41 -3.03 -2.06
C SER A 105 13.88 -3.17 -2.07
N LEU A 106 13.23 -2.64 -3.12
CA LEU A 106 11.77 -2.55 -3.27
C LEU A 106 11.21 -3.65 -4.17
N ILE A 107 12.02 -4.22 -5.05
CA ILE A 107 11.62 -5.36 -5.87
C ILE A 107 11.23 -6.56 -5.00
N PRO A 108 10.43 -7.50 -5.53
CA PRO A 108 10.13 -8.73 -4.83
C PRO A 108 11.37 -9.48 -4.33
N GLY A 109 11.37 -9.88 -3.06
CA GLY A 109 12.52 -10.48 -2.38
C GLY A 109 13.54 -9.48 -1.84
N GLY A 110 13.40 -8.18 -2.14
CA GLY A 110 14.25 -7.12 -1.63
C GLY A 110 14.03 -6.86 -0.14
N VAL A 111 15.06 -6.33 0.55
CA VAL A 111 15.06 -6.17 2.01
C VAL A 111 13.89 -5.34 2.54
N ILE A 112 13.49 -4.27 1.85
CA ILE A 112 12.35 -3.45 2.30
C ILE A 112 11.04 -4.16 1.96
N SER A 113 10.93 -4.72 0.76
CA SER A 113 9.76 -5.49 0.34
C SER A 113 9.42 -6.60 1.33
N ASN A 114 10.41 -7.41 1.75
CA ASN A 114 10.17 -8.53 2.68
C ASN A 114 9.78 -8.10 4.11
N ASN A 115 10.14 -6.87 4.51
CA ASN A 115 9.96 -6.39 5.88
C ASN A 115 8.84 -5.35 6.00
N THR A 116 8.04 -5.13 4.95
CA THR A 116 6.95 -4.15 4.98
C THR A 116 5.62 -4.74 4.56
N LYS A 117 4.53 -4.16 5.07
CA LYS A 117 3.16 -4.43 4.64
C LYS A 117 2.38 -3.12 4.56
N TRP A 118 1.38 -3.06 3.68
CA TRP A 118 0.47 -1.93 3.60
C TRP A 118 -0.21 -1.71 4.95
N SER A 119 -0.17 -0.49 5.47
CA SER A 119 -0.57 -0.21 6.85
C SER A 119 -1.55 0.94 6.98
N MET A 120 -1.49 1.94 6.11
CA MET A 120 -2.43 3.05 6.13
C MET A 120 -2.51 3.77 4.79
N SER A 121 -3.51 4.62 4.68
CA SER A 121 -3.69 5.62 3.65
C SER A 121 -4.08 6.94 4.29
N LYS A 122 -3.60 8.05 3.73
CA LYS A 122 -4.09 9.40 4.02
C LYS A 122 -4.75 9.92 2.77
N PHE A 123 -6.02 10.30 2.85
CA PHE A 123 -6.78 10.68 1.67
C PHE A 123 -7.68 11.90 1.89
N GLN A 124 -8.06 12.47 0.77
CA GLN A 124 -9.04 13.54 0.61
C GLN A 124 -9.87 13.19 -0.62
N MET A 125 -11.20 13.19 -0.50
CA MET A 125 -12.07 13.04 -1.66
C MET A 125 -12.17 14.37 -2.41
N PHE A 126 -12.32 14.31 -3.73
CA PHE A 126 -12.49 15.46 -4.62
C PHE A 126 -13.71 15.26 -5.49
N HIS A 127 -14.45 16.31 -5.86
CA HIS A 127 -15.53 16.15 -6.83
C HIS A 127 -14.97 15.57 -8.14
N ALA A 128 -15.64 14.54 -8.66
CA ALA A 128 -15.16 13.73 -9.76
C ALA A 128 -14.72 14.57 -10.97
N GLY A 129 -13.51 14.34 -11.47
CA GLY A 129 -12.93 15.06 -12.61
C GLY A 129 -12.49 16.50 -12.31
N THR A 130 -12.52 16.96 -11.06
CA THR A 130 -12.17 18.33 -10.68
C THR A 130 -11.01 18.39 -9.68
N SER A 131 -10.49 19.58 -9.39
CA SER A 131 -9.54 19.82 -8.29
C SER A 131 -10.21 20.37 -7.03
N VAL A 132 -11.54 20.28 -6.91
CA VAL A 132 -12.30 20.80 -5.76
C VAL A 132 -12.42 19.71 -4.69
N PRO A 133 -11.86 19.89 -3.48
CA PRO A 133 -11.94 18.89 -2.42
C PRO A 133 -13.32 18.86 -1.77
N GLU A 134 -13.77 17.66 -1.38
CA GLU A 134 -14.93 17.46 -0.49
C GLU A 134 -14.46 17.57 0.97
N THR A 135 -14.66 18.74 1.56
CA THR A 135 -14.14 19.13 2.88
C THR A 135 -14.44 18.12 4.00
N TYR A 136 -15.52 17.34 3.90
CA TYR A 136 -15.98 16.50 4.98
C TYR A 136 -15.80 14.99 4.77
N PHE A 137 -15.22 14.58 3.64
CA PHE A 137 -14.85 13.18 3.41
C PHE A 137 -13.35 13.04 3.14
N ASN A 138 -12.59 12.95 4.22
CA ASN A 138 -11.14 12.82 4.22
C ASN A 138 -10.64 12.16 5.52
N GLY A 139 -9.36 11.82 5.57
CA GLY A 139 -8.70 11.41 6.81
C GLY A 139 -7.59 10.40 6.61
N ASN A 140 -7.10 9.90 7.75
CA ASN A 140 -6.15 8.78 7.79
C ASN A 140 -6.95 7.51 8.12
N ILE A 141 -6.75 6.45 7.33
CA ILE A 141 -7.40 5.15 7.50
C ILE A 141 -6.36 4.03 7.37
N GLY A 142 -6.49 2.94 8.10
CA GLY A 142 -5.49 1.88 8.03
C GLY A 142 -5.80 0.66 8.88
N GLU A 143 -4.77 -0.17 9.08
CA GLU A 143 -4.85 -1.35 9.92
C GLU A 143 -4.98 -0.96 11.40
N THR A 144 -5.92 -1.60 12.09
CA THR A 144 -6.11 -1.40 13.53
C THR A 144 -4.85 -1.80 14.28
N ALA A 145 -4.32 -0.90 15.12
CA ALA A 145 -3.10 -1.09 15.90
C ALA A 145 -1.82 -1.29 15.06
N ALA A 146 -1.70 -0.59 13.92
CA ALA A 146 -0.44 -0.54 13.18
C ALA A 146 0.70 0.04 14.05
N PRO A 147 1.91 -0.53 14.02
CA PRO A 147 2.99 -0.17 14.94
C PRO A 147 3.55 1.27 14.73
N CYS A 148 3.14 1.94 13.66
CA CYS A 148 3.52 3.33 13.37
C CYS A 148 2.51 4.38 13.84
N SER A 149 1.23 4.05 13.77
CA SER A 149 0.17 5.04 13.94
C SER A 149 -1.13 4.32 14.23
N THR A 150 -1.81 4.75 15.28
CA THR A 150 -3.17 4.31 15.57
C THR A 150 -4.12 5.15 14.73
N VAL A 151 -4.60 4.59 13.62
CA VAL A 151 -5.62 5.18 12.76
C VAL A 151 -6.88 4.31 12.78
N PRO A 152 -8.07 4.88 12.57
CA PRO A 152 -9.27 4.07 12.41
C PRO A 152 -9.17 3.22 11.15
N ASN A 153 -9.80 2.04 11.17
CA ASN A 153 -9.96 1.19 10.00
C ASN A 153 -11.29 1.46 9.27
N VAL A 154 -12.14 2.34 9.81
CA VAL A 154 -13.40 2.78 9.21
C VAL A 154 -13.55 4.28 9.41
N ILE A 155 -13.88 4.99 8.34
CA ILE A 155 -14.33 6.39 8.39
C ILE A 155 -15.77 6.41 7.88
N ASN A 156 -16.67 6.98 8.68
CA ASN A 156 -18.07 7.11 8.32
C ASN A 156 -18.50 8.57 8.47
N THR A 157 -19.01 9.15 7.39
CA THR A 157 -19.43 10.54 7.33
C THR A 157 -20.80 10.64 6.66
N ALA A 158 -21.41 11.82 6.65
CA ALA A 158 -22.66 12.03 5.90
C ALA A 158 -22.47 11.96 4.37
N TRP A 159 -21.22 12.04 3.88
CA TRP A 159 -20.86 12.09 2.46
C TRP A 159 -20.34 10.76 1.90
N GLY A 160 -20.14 9.77 2.77
CA GLY A 160 -19.67 8.44 2.37
C GLY A 160 -18.97 7.68 3.49
N ASN A 161 -18.52 6.49 3.14
CA ASN A 161 -17.85 5.54 4.03
C ASN A 161 -16.55 5.04 3.39
N ALA A 162 -15.50 4.91 4.20
CA ALA A 162 -14.26 4.25 3.81
C ALA A 162 -13.93 3.13 4.81
N LYS A 163 -13.48 1.97 4.31
CA LYS A 163 -13.07 0.82 5.13
C LYS A 163 -11.72 0.29 4.68
N TRP A 164 -10.88 0.00 5.66
CA TRP A 164 -9.62 -0.70 5.50
C TRP A 164 -9.69 -2.07 6.17
N PHE A 165 -9.35 -3.13 5.43
CA PHE A 165 -9.29 -4.48 5.99
C PHE A 165 -8.35 -5.37 5.18
N THR A 166 -7.87 -6.44 5.80
CA THR A 166 -7.02 -7.44 5.15
C THR A 166 -7.70 -8.80 5.20
N ILE A 167 -7.71 -9.50 4.07
CA ILE A 167 -8.21 -10.87 3.94
C ILE A 167 -7.02 -11.78 3.61
N THR A 168 -6.92 -12.90 4.32
CA THR A 168 -5.97 -13.97 4.00
C THR A 168 -6.73 -15.16 3.46
N ALA A 169 -6.42 -15.58 2.24
CA ALA A 169 -7.02 -16.74 1.58
C ALA A 169 -5.90 -17.75 1.24
N GLY A 170 -5.74 -18.78 2.07
CA GLY A 170 -4.62 -19.70 1.94
C GLY A 170 -3.28 -18.99 2.11
N THR A 171 -2.46 -19.01 1.06
CA THR A 171 -1.18 -18.30 0.98
C THR A 171 -1.27 -17.02 0.16
N ASP A 172 -2.45 -16.40 0.06
CA ASP A 172 -2.60 -15.07 -0.51
C ASP A 172 -3.09 -14.09 0.56
N VAL A 173 -2.51 -12.89 0.58
CA VAL A 173 -2.92 -11.78 1.46
C VAL A 173 -3.36 -10.61 0.56
N TYR A 174 -4.55 -10.09 0.84
CA TYR A 174 -5.15 -8.97 0.13
C TYR A 174 -5.56 -7.90 1.13
N THR A 175 -5.03 -6.70 0.97
CA THR A 175 -5.46 -5.53 1.73
C THR A 175 -6.37 -4.68 0.87
N TYR A 176 -7.51 -4.28 1.42
CA TYR A 176 -8.52 -3.50 0.75
C TYR A 176 -8.69 -2.14 1.39
N LEU A 177 -8.77 -1.11 0.57
CA LEU A 177 -9.36 0.18 0.90
C LEU A 177 -10.61 0.36 0.04
N VAL A 178 -11.78 0.22 0.65
CA VAL A 178 -13.08 0.35 -0.03
C VAL A 178 -13.71 1.68 0.33
N ILE A 179 -14.15 2.45 -0.66
CA ILE A 179 -14.77 3.77 -0.51
C ILE A 179 -16.12 3.74 -1.21
N GLN A 180 -17.17 4.19 -0.51
CA GLN A 180 -18.58 4.10 -0.92
C GLN A 180 -19.34 5.37 -0.60
#